data_AF-A0A2W4K354-F1
#
_entry.id   AF-A0A2W4K354-F1
#
_cell.length_a   1.000
_cell.length_b   1.000
_cell.length_c   1.000
_cell.angle_alpha   90.00
_cell.angle_beta   90.00
_cell.angle_gamma   90.00
#
_symmetry.space_group_name_H-M   'P 1'
#
loop_
_entity.id
_entity.type
_entity.pdbx_description
1 polymer ?
#
loop_
_entity_poly.entity_id
_entity_poly.type
_entity_poly.pdbx_seq_one_letter_code
_entity_poly.pdbx_strand_id
1 'polypeptide(L)' 'MKFMLVIASAALLVACAEADQTATYDDRTRSYSGKADQRPWEAQPYGGDRAKWERELAQRAMHQNEYTRTR' A
#
# COMPACT_ATOMS: atom_id res chain seq x y z
N MET A 1 -25.94 -40.49 -0.32
CA MET A 1 -26.65 -39.26 -0.75
C MET A 1 -26.92 -38.29 0.40
N LYS A 2 -27.54 -38.69 1.52
CA LYS A 2 -27.81 -37.81 2.68
C LYS A 2 -26.56 -37.12 3.27
N PHE A 3 -25.45 -37.85 3.42
CA PHE A 3 -24.18 -37.27 3.90
C PHE A 3 -23.59 -36.21 2.97
N MET A 4 -23.82 -36.33 1.66
CA MET A 4 -23.29 -35.38 0.67
C MET A 4 -23.99 -34.02 0.75
N LEU A 5 -25.27 -34.03 1.13
CA LEU A 5 -26.07 -32.82 1.31
C LEU A 5 -25.68 -32.05 2.59
N VAL A 6 -25.27 -32.78 3.64
CA VAL A 6 -24.76 -32.19 4.89
C VAL A 6 -23.39 -31.55 4.68
N ILE A 7 -22.49 -32.19 3.93
CA ILE A 7 -21.15 -31.64 3.63
C ILE A 7 -21.27 -30.39 2.76
N ALA A 8 -22.15 -30.40 1.75
CA ALA A 8 -22.37 -29.26 0.86
C ALA A 8 -22.93 -28.04 1.60
N SER A 9 -23.81 -28.25 2.59
CA SER A 9 -24.38 -27.15 3.39
C SER A 9 -23.37 -26.59 4.40
N ALA A 10 -22.46 -27.40 4.94
CA ALA A 10 -21.39 -26.93 5.82
C ALA A 10 -20.34 -26.08 5.08
N ALA A 11 -20.02 -26.41 3.82
CA ALA A 11 -19.03 -25.68 3.02
C ALA A 11 -19.44 -24.22 2.73
N LEU A 12 -20.74 -23.93 2.64
CA LEU A 12 -21.27 -22.58 2.40
C LEU A 12 -21.07 -21.63 3.60
N LEU A 13 -20.84 -22.15 4.81
CA LEU A 13 -20.64 -21.35 6.02
C LEU A 13 -19.20 -20.86 6.18
N VAL A 14 -18.25 -21.35 5.37
CA VAL A 14 -16.81 -20.98 5.46
C VAL A 14 -16.50 -19.69 4.69
N ALA A 15 -17.47 -19.13 3.94
CA ALA A 15 -17.28 -17.93 3.12
C ALA A 15 -16.95 -16.65 3.92
N CYS A 16 -17.20 -16.63 5.24
CA CYS A 16 -16.86 -15.48 6.11
C CYS A 16 -15.58 -15.71 6.94
N ALA A 17 -14.85 -16.80 6.71
CA ALA A 17 -13.62 -17.12 7.42
C ALA A 17 -12.38 -16.58 6.70
N GLU A 18 -12.49 -15.43 6.03
CA GLU A 18 -11.32 -14.78 5.45
C GLU A 18 -10.38 -14.33 6.58
N ALA A 19 -9.09 -14.68 6.46
CA ALA A 19 -8.09 -14.15 7.35
C ALA A 19 -7.94 -12.65 7.08
N ASP A 20 -7.76 -11.87 8.13
CA ASP A 20 -7.48 -10.44 8.02
C ASP A 20 -6.25 -10.23 7.11
N GLN A 21 -6.44 -9.48 6.03
CA GLN A 21 -5.38 -9.19 5.04
C GLN A 21 -4.55 -7.96 5.42
N THR A 22 -4.82 -7.35 6.58
CA THR A 22 -4.01 -6.24 7.07
C THR A 22 -2.67 -6.75 7.57
N ALA A 23 -1.61 -6.01 7.23
CA ALA A 23 -0.28 -6.30 7.77
C ALA A 23 -0.34 -6.19 9.29
N THR A 24 0.00 -7.27 9.99
CA THR A 24 -0.04 -7.32 11.45
C THR A 24 0.93 -6.28 12.00
N TYR A 25 0.40 -5.30 12.74
CA TYR A 25 1.25 -4.46 13.56
C TYR A 25 1.69 -5.30 14.76
N ASP A 26 2.99 -5.59 14.89
CA ASP A 26 3.47 -6.32 16.05
C ASP A 26 3.60 -5.36 17.23
N ASP A 27 2.56 -5.37 18.08
CA ASP A 27 2.48 -4.55 19.29
C ASP A 27 3.65 -4.77 20.27
N ARG A 28 4.36 -5.91 20.21
CA ARG A 28 5.48 -6.22 21.12
C ARG A 28 6.79 -5.60 20.64
N THR A 29 7.00 -5.56 19.33
CA THR A 29 8.19 -4.93 18.73
C THR A 29 7.93 -3.48 18.28
N ARG A 30 6.67 -3.03 18.35
CA ARG A 30 6.18 -1.77 17.76
C ARG A 30 6.61 -1.61 16.31
N SER A 31 6.73 -2.72 15.58
CA SER A 31 7.27 -2.74 14.23
C SER A 31 6.22 -3.20 13.23
N TYR A 32 6.25 -2.56 12.06
CA TYR A 32 5.43 -2.95 10.93
C TYR A 32 6.00 -4.25 10.35
N SER A 33 5.21 -5.34 10.38
CA SER A 33 5.65 -6.64 9.87
C SER A 33 5.49 -6.80 8.36
N GLY A 34 5.03 -5.76 7.65
CA GLY A 34 4.91 -5.75 6.20
C GLY A 34 6.25 -5.50 5.50
N LYS A 35 6.21 -5.38 4.17
CA LYS A 35 7.43 -5.00 3.40
C LYS A 35 7.91 -3.63 3.86
N ALA A 36 9.22 -3.46 4.01
CA ALA A 36 9.78 -2.14 4.28
C ALA A 36 9.38 -1.16 3.17
N ASP A 37 8.74 -0.06 3.55
CA ASP A 37 8.40 1.01 2.61
C ASP A 37 9.69 1.64 2.09
N GLN A 38 9.84 1.66 0.77
CA GLN A 38 10.92 2.40 0.13
C GLN A 38 10.52 3.86 -0.01
N ARG A 39 11.44 4.77 0.29
CA ARG A 39 11.20 6.19 0.09
C ARG A 39 11.13 6.49 -1.41
N PRO A 40 10.35 7.49 -1.84
CA PRO A 40 10.13 7.75 -3.27
C PRO A 40 11.40 8.01 -4.09
N TRP A 41 12.48 8.47 -3.45
CA TRP A 41 13.76 8.75 -4.09
C TRP A 41 14.74 7.58 -4.09
N GLU A 42 14.45 6.47 -3.41
CA GLU A 42 15.35 5.31 -3.32
C GLU A 42 15.39 4.49 -4.61
N ALA A 43 14.28 4.48 -5.36
CA ALA A 43 14.18 3.82 -6.65
C ALA A 43 14.58 4.74 -7.82
N GLN A 44 14.74 4.15 -9.01
CA GLN A 44 14.86 4.90 -10.26
C GLN A 44 13.59 5.76 -10.49
N PRO A 45 13.71 6.98 -11.05
CA PRO A 45 14.88 7.57 -11.70
C PRO A 45 15.83 8.35 -10.77
N TYR A 46 15.61 8.29 -9.46
CA TYR A 46 16.35 9.08 -8.47
C TYR A 46 17.53 8.32 -7.88
N GLY A 47 17.42 6.99 -7.77
CA GLY A 47 18.53 6.11 -7.39
C GLY A 47 19.21 6.49 -6.06
N GLY A 48 18.44 7.02 -5.11
CA GLY A 48 18.90 7.53 -3.82
C GLY A 48 19.03 9.05 -3.74
N ASP A 49 18.98 9.79 -4.84
CA ASP A 49 19.11 11.26 -4.84
C ASP A 49 17.82 11.95 -4.37
N ARG A 50 17.72 12.11 -3.05
CA ARG A 50 16.64 12.86 -2.39
C ARG A 50 16.57 14.31 -2.87
N ALA A 51 17.70 14.97 -3.07
CA ALA A 51 17.71 16.39 -3.40
C ALA A 51 17.15 16.63 -4.81
N LYS A 52 17.45 15.74 -5.76
CA LYS A 52 16.84 15.75 -7.10
C LYS A 52 15.33 15.53 -7.03
N TRP A 53 14.88 14.55 -6.25
CA TRP A 53 13.46 14.30 -6.04
C TRP A 53 12.74 15.52 -5.46
N GLU A 54 13.29 16.16 -4.42
CA GLU A 54 12.70 17.35 -3.79
C GLU A 54 12.61 18.55 -4.77
N ARG A 55 13.66 18.78 -5.56
CA ARG A 55 13.66 19.85 -6.58
C ARG A 55 12.60 19.62 -7.66
N GLU A 56 12.51 18.40 -8.18
CA GLU A 56 11.51 18.07 -9.20
C GLU A 56 10.08 18.15 -8.64
N LEU A 57 9.88 17.73 -7.39
CA LEU A 57 8.59 17.86 -6.72
C LEU A 57 8.18 19.33 -6.56
N ALA A 58 9.11 20.20 -6.15
CA ALA A 58 8.87 21.63 -6.05
C ALA A 58 8.53 22.25 -7.42
N GLN A 59 9.26 21.89 -8.48
CA GLN A 59 8.95 22.34 -9.84
C GLN A 59 7.53 21.93 -10.27
N ARG A 60 7.12 20.69 -10.01
CA ARG A 60 5.75 20.22 -10.31
C ARG A 60 4.69 21.06 -9.59
N ALA A 61 4.93 21.42 -8.33
CA ALA A 61 3.99 22.26 -7.58
C ALA A 61 3.85 23.66 -8.18
N MET A 62 4.92 24.24 -8.75
CA MET A 62 4.86 25.56 -9.40
C MET A 62 3.97 25.55 -10.65
N HIS A 63 3.95 24.46 -11.42
CA HIS A 63 3.10 24.34 -12.62
C HIS A 63 1.61 24.14 -12.33
N GLN A 64 1.25 23.89 -11.06
CA GLN A 64 -0.14 23.84 -10.61
C GLN A 64 -0.66 25.21 -10.16
N ASN A 65 0.22 26.21 -10.02
CA ASN A 65 -0.17 27.54 -9.61
C ASN A 65 -0.48 28.40 -10.85
N GLU A 66 -1.75 28.79 -11.02
CA GLU A 66 -2.20 29.63 -12.13
C GLU A 66 -1.45 30.96 -12.24
N TYR A 67 -1.03 31.55 -11.11
CA TYR A 67 -0.26 32.79 -11.10
C TYR A 67 1.09 32.66 -11.82
N THR A 68 1.68 31.46 -11.83
CA THR A 68 2.93 31.17 -12.53
C THR A 68 2.66 30.68 -13.96
N ARG A 69 1.50 30.08 -14.23
CA ARG A 69 1.17 29.51 -15.55
C ARG A 69 0.76 30.54 -16.60
N THR A 70 0.14 31.65 -16.19
CA THR A 70 -0.42 32.64 -17.14
C THR A 70 0.41 33.92 -17.29
N ARG A 71 1.63 33.98 -16.74
CA ARG A 71 2.51 35.15 -16.85
C ARG A 71 3.42 35.08 -18.07
#